data_AF-A0A946B1B3-F1
#
_entry.id   AF-A0A946B1B3-F1
#
_cell.length_a   1.000
_cell.length_b   1.000
_cell.length_c   1.000
_cell.angle_alpha   90.00
_cell.angle_beta   90.00
_cell.angle_gamma   90.00
#
_symmetry.space_group_name_H-M   'P 1'
#
loop_
_entity.id
_entity.type
_entity.pdbx_description
1 polymer ?
#
loop_
_entity_poly.entity_id
_entity_poly.type
_entity_poly.pdbx_seq_one_letter_code
_entity_poly.pdbx_strand_id
1 'polypeptide(L)'
;MLDATSNIPGINQCREGLVAAEGVLEVARASVLKKVTNGEGKVAASLLEQEQFAAHGYAWLSTYVSGLREMLDWAERLQADGKFNELEQRMLAAAFAEYLNQIAGGIAISQGEVVRPLDLGLKSGDLAGLDTPAVADLRQAGWSAPARARVAELISEGDFGASGLGDETLD
;
A
#
# COMPACT_ATOMS: atom_id res chain seq x y z
N MET A 1 24.06 -2.49 23.10
CA MET A 1 23.99 -2.44 21.63
C MET A 1 22.83 -3.34 21.26
N LEU A 2 21.66 -2.76 20.97
CA LEU A 2 20.44 -3.55 20.74
C LEU A 2 20.61 -4.36 19.45
N ASP A 3 20.29 -5.65 19.55
CA ASP A 3 20.35 -6.62 18.48
C ASP A 3 19.51 -6.14 17.29
N ALA A 4 20.17 -5.94 16.15
CA ALA A 4 19.56 -5.44 14.92
C ALA A 4 18.90 -6.57 14.11
N THR A 5 18.58 -7.71 14.71
CA THR A 5 17.45 -8.55 14.28
C THR A 5 16.12 -7.83 14.55
N SER A 6 16.00 -6.61 14.03
CA SER A 6 14.89 -5.69 14.24
C SER A 6 13.59 -6.35 13.79
N ASN A 7 12.65 -6.47 14.74
CA ASN A 7 11.31 -7.05 14.60
C ASN A 7 10.70 -6.72 13.23
N ILE A 8 10.65 -7.70 12.33
CA ILE A 8 10.04 -7.53 11.01
C ILE A 8 8.53 -7.51 11.23
N PRO A 9 7.79 -6.47 10.78
CA PRO A 9 6.34 -6.52 10.84
C PRO A 9 5.80 -7.78 10.18
N GLY A 10 4.93 -8.49 10.90
CA GLY A 10 4.45 -9.79 10.46
C GLY A 10 3.41 -9.70 9.34
N ILE A 11 3.21 -10.82 8.62
CA ILE A 11 2.19 -10.93 7.57
C ILE A 11 0.76 -10.58 8.07
N ASN A 12 0.47 -10.83 9.35
CA ASN A 12 -0.80 -10.45 9.96
C ASN A 12 -0.99 -8.92 10.05
N GLN A 13 0.07 -8.16 10.34
CA GLN A 13 -0.02 -6.70 10.32
C GLN A 13 -0.27 -6.20 8.89
N CYS A 14 0.29 -6.88 7.88
CA CYS A 14 0.01 -6.56 6.48
C CYS A 14 -1.45 -6.87 6.11
N ARG A 15 -2.03 -7.98 6.58
CA ARG A 15 -3.47 -8.26 6.45
C ARG A 15 -4.33 -7.15 7.04
N GLU A 16 -4.03 -6.71 8.26
CA GLU A 16 -4.73 -5.59 8.90
C GLU A 16 -4.55 -4.28 8.13
N GLY A 17 -3.34 -4.02 7.62
CA GLY A 17 -3.03 -2.89 6.77
C GLY A 17 -3.84 -2.88 5.47
N LEU A 18 -4.04 -4.03 4.84
CA LEU A 18 -4.85 -4.15 3.63
C LEU A 18 -6.31 -3.82 3.93
N VAL A 19 -6.88 -4.38 5.01
CA VAL A 19 -8.26 -4.06 5.45
C VAL A 19 -8.43 -2.56 5.69
N ALA A 20 -7.45 -1.93 6.33
CA ALA A 20 -7.48 -0.48 6.56
C ALA A 20 -7.44 0.31 5.23
N ALA A 21 -6.57 -0.07 4.29
CA ALA A 21 -6.45 0.58 2.98
C ALA A 21 -7.71 0.39 2.11
N GLU A 22 -8.32 -0.80 2.15
CA GLU A 22 -9.60 -1.08 1.49
C GLU A 22 -10.74 -0.21 2.06
N GLY A 23 -10.77 -0.01 3.38
CA GLY A 23 -11.71 0.90 4.02
C GLY A 23 -11.58 2.34 3.50
N VAL A 24 -10.34 2.83 3.35
CA VAL A 24 -10.06 4.15 2.78
C VAL A 24 -10.51 4.23 1.31
N LEU A 25 -10.24 3.19 0.51
CA LEU A 25 -10.64 3.12 -0.89
C LEU A 25 -12.17 3.17 -1.05
N GLU A 26 -12.92 2.45 -0.23
CA GLU A 26 -14.38 2.44 -0.28
C GLU A 26 -14.98 3.81 0.03
N VAL A 27 -14.45 4.51 1.04
CA VAL A 27 -14.90 5.88 1.37
C VAL A 27 -14.54 6.84 0.24
N ALA A 28 -13.32 6.74 -0.31
CA ALA A 28 -12.89 7.54 -1.46
C ALA A 28 -13.76 7.31 -2.68
N ARG A 29 -14.10 6.04 -2.98
CA ARG A 29 -15.01 5.67 -4.07
C ARG A 29 -16.35 6.36 -3.92
N ALA A 30 -16.96 6.27 -2.75
CA ALA A 30 -18.26 6.88 -2.47
C ALA A 30 -18.21 8.42 -2.58
N SER A 31 -17.12 9.04 -2.13
CA SER A 31 -16.91 10.48 -2.21
C SER A 31 -16.74 10.98 -3.65
N VAL A 32 -15.81 10.37 -4.40
CA VAL A 32 -15.53 10.74 -5.80
C VAL A 32 -16.74 10.46 -6.69
N LEU A 33 -17.45 9.35 -6.48
CA LEU A 33 -18.65 9.05 -7.26
C LEU A 33 -19.73 10.15 -7.13
N LYS A 34 -19.91 10.73 -5.93
CA LYS A 34 -20.85 11.85 -5.72
C LYS A 34 -20.47 13.09 -6.51
N LYS A 35 -19.17 13.32 -6.74
CA LYS A 35 -18.65 14.48 -7.49
C LYS A 35 -18.83 14.33 -9.00
N VAL A 36 -18.75 13.10 -9.51
CA VAL A 36 -18.73 12.82 -10.97
C VAL A 36 -20.05 12.30 -11.53
N THR A 37 -21.07 12.10 -10.69
CA THR A 37 -22.38 11.55 -11.08
C THR A 37 -23.42 12.66 -11.24
N ASN A 38 -24.19 12.63 -12.33
CA ASN A 38 -25.26 13.60 -12.59
C ASN A 38 -26.55 13.29 -11.80
N GLY A 39 -27.56 14.15 -11.93
CA GLY A 39 -28.88 13.97 -11.29
C GLY A 39 -29.65 12.71 -11.70
N GLU A 40 -29.20 11.99 -12.74
CA GLU A 40 -29.76 10.72 -13.20
C GLU A 40 -29.00 9.50 -12.65
N GLY A 41 -27.99 9.70 -11.80
CA GLY A 41 -27.20 8.61 -11.24
C GLY A 41 -26.15 8.05 -12.20
N LYS A 42 -25.81 8.75 -13.29
CA LYS A 42 -24.78 8.34 -14.25
C LYS A 42 -23.52 9.19 -14.14
N VAL A 43 -22.35 8.57 -14.30
CA VAL A 43 -21.10 9.31 -14.44
C VAL A 43 -21.18 10.21 -15.68
N ALA A 44 -20.94 11.50 -15.49
CA ALA A 44 -21.00 12.49 -16.56
C ALA A 44 -19.58 12.93 -16.96
N ALA A 45 -19.27 12.90 -18.26
CA ALA A 45 -17.95 13.25 -18.76
C ALA A 45 -17.51 14.67 -18.36
N SER A 46 -18.42 15.64 -18.39
CA SER A 46 -18.13 17.02 -17.98
C SER A 46 -17.79 17.16 -16.50
N LEU A 47 -18.44 16.37 -15.63
CA LEU A 47 -18.13 16.37 -14.19
C LEU A 47 -16.83 15.63 -13.91
N LEU A 48 -16.56 14.55 -14.65
CA LEU A 48 -15.29 13.82 -14.56
C LEU A 48 -14.10 14.70 -14.98
N GLU A 49 -14.26 15.51 -16.02
CA GLU A 49 -13.25 16.48 -16.46
C GLU A 49 -13.05 17.61 -15.43
N GLN A 50 -14.16 18.13 -14.87
CA GLN A 50 -14.10 19.13 -13.80
C GLN A 50 -13.39 18.61 -12.54
N GLU A 51 -13.59 17.34 -12.20
CA GLU A 51 -13.07 16.69 -11.00
C GLU A 51 -11.89 15.74 -11.33
N GLN A 52 -11.18 15.99 -12.45
CA GLN A 52 -10.15 15.10 -12.99
C GLN A 52 -9.07 14.77 -11.95
N PHE A 53 -8.65 15.74 -11.16
CA PHE A 53 -7.63 15.52 -10.12
C PHE A 53 -8.09 14.48 -9.08
N ALA A 54 -9.33 14.57 -8.60
CA ALA A 54 -9.90 13.61 -7.67
C ALA A 54 -10.15 12.25 -8.33
N ALA A 55 -10.59 12.23 -9.59
CA ALA A 55 -10.80 10.99 -10.35
C ALA A 55 -9.49 10.23 -10.59
N HIS A 56 -8.43 10.92 -11.02
CA HIS A 56 -7.09 10.35 -11.17
C HIS A 56 -6.51 9.92 -9.82
N GLY A 57 -6.71 10.74 -8.78
CA GLY A 57 -6.27 10.39 -7.44
C GLY A 57 -6.92 9.12 -6.92
N TYR A 58 -8.22 8.93 -7.18
CA TYR A 58 -8.92 7.68 -6.87
C TYR A 58 -8.35 6.49 -7.66
N ALA A 59 -8.02 6.68 -8.94
CA ALA A 59 -7.37 5.63 -9.73
C ALA A 59 -6.00 5.24 -9.14
N TRP A 60 -5.18 6.21 -8.72
CA TRP A 60 -3.90 5.94 -8.06
C TRP A 60 -4.06 5.23 -6.71
N LEU A 61 -5.02 5.66 -5.88
CA LEU A 61 -5.35 4.95 -4.64
C LEU A 61 -5.79 3.51 -4.91
N SER A 62 -6.62 3.29 -5.93
CA SER A 62 -7.04 1.95 -6.34
C SER A 62 -5.87 1.09 -6.81
N THR A 63 -4.90 1.67 -7.53
CA THR A 63 -3.65 1.00 -7.91
C THR A 63 -2.83 0.59 -6.69
N TYR A 64 -2.69 1.47 -5.70
CA TYR A 64 -1.93 1.19 -4.48
C TYR A 64 -2.56 0.04 -3.68
N VAL A 65 -3.87 0.10 -3.46
CA VAL A 65 -4.60 -0.96 -2.74
C VAL A 65 -4.54 -2.29 -3.49
N SER A 66 -4.63 -2.26 -4.82
CA SER A 66 -4.47 -3.47 -5.63
C SER A 66 -3.06 -4.03 -5.52
N GLY A 67 -2.02 -3.19 -5.61
CA GLY A 67 -0.63 -3.62 -5.42
C GLY A 67 -0.37 -4.23 -4.04
N LEU A 68 -0.95 -3.67 -2.98
CA LEU A 68 -0.88 -4.23 -1.63
C LEU A 68 -1.55 -5.61 -1.53
N ARG A 69 -2.69 -5.80 -2.18
CA ARG A 69 -3.37 -7.09 -2.26
C ARG A 69 -2.49 -8.13 -2.95
N GLU A 70 -1.97 -7.81 -4.14
CA GLU A 70 -1.12 -8.73 -4.90
C GLU A 70 0.20 -9.07 -4.16
N MET A 71 0.79 -8.09 -3.46
CA MET A 71 1.97 -8.32 -2.62
C MET A 71 1.67 -9.25 -1.45
N LEU A 72 0.51 -9.10 -0.81
CA LEU A 72 0.10 -9.99 0.26
C LEU A 72 -0.14 -11.41 -0.26
N ASP A 73 -0.85 -11.55 -1.37
CA ASP A 73 -1.13 -12.84 -2.00
C ASP A 73 0.17 -13.54 -2.43
N TRP A 74 1.15 -12.80 -2.95
CA TRP A 74 2.51 -13.31 -3.24
C TRP A 74 3.18 -13.86 -1.98
N ALA A 75 3.17 -13.09 -0.88
CA ALA A 75 3.77 -13.51 0.38
C ALA A 75 3.08 -14.74 0.98
N GLU A 76 1.75 -14.84 0.88
CA GLU A 76 0.99 -16.00 1.35
C GLU A 76 1.32 -17.27 0.56
N ARG A 77 1.47 -17.18 -0.76
CA ARG A 77 1.93 -18.31 -1.58
C ARG A 77 3.34 -18.75 -1.20
N LEU A 78 4.28 -17.81 -1.08
CA LEU A 78 5.64 -18.13 -0.65
C LEU A 78 5.67 -18.73 0.77
N GLN A 79 4.80 -18.28 1.67
CA GLN A 79 4.70 -18.84 3.02
C GLN A 79 4.21 -20.29 2.98
N ALA A 80 3.22 -20.59 2.15
CA ALA A 80 2.73 -21.96 1.97
C ALA A 80 3.80 -22.89 1.39
N ASP A 81 4.66 -22.38 0.51
CA ASP A 81 5.75 -23.12 -0.13
C ASP A 81 7.04 -23.18 0.71
N GLY A 82 7.06 -22.57 1.91
CA GLY A 82 8.26 -22.51 2.76
C GLY A 82 9.38 -21.63 2.18
N LYS A 83 9.05 -20.71 1.28
CA LYS A 83 9.97 -19.79 0.58
C LYS A 83 9.86 -18.33 1.05
N PHE A 84 9.10 -18.05 2.11
CA PHE A 84 8.93 -16.70 2.67
C PHE A 84 10.04 -16.37 3.68
N ASN A 85 11.24 -16.11 3.17
CA ASN A 85 12.44 -15.89 3.96
C ASN A 85 12.57 -14.42 4.39
N GLU A 86 13.73 -14.04 4.94
CA GLU A 86 13.95 -12.71 5.51
C GLU A 86 13.72 -11.59 4.48
N LEU A 87 14.25 -11.74 3.27
CA LEU A 87 14.14 -10.71 2.24
C LEU A 87 12.68 -10.51 1.81
N GLU A 88 11.91 -11.57 1.61
CA GLU A 88 10.51 -11.46 1.21
C GLU A 88 9.63 -10.85 2.30
N GLN A 89 9.89 -11.19 3.56
CA GLN A 89 9.23 -10.55 4.71
C GLN A 89 9.50 -9.05 4.73
N ARG A 90 10.74 -8.63 4.45
CA ARG A 90 11.11 -7.21 4.39
C ARG A 90 10.53 -6.50 3.18
N MET A 91 10.48 -7.13 2.01
CA MET A 91 9.84 -6.58 0.81
C MET A 91 8.35 -6.34 1.03
N LEU A 92 7.65 -7.30 1.64
CA LEU A 92 6.24 -7.15 2.00
C LEU A 92 6.06 -5.97 2.98
N ALA A 93 6.81 -5.97 4.08
CA ALA A 93 6.71 -4.91 5.09
C ALA A 93 7.05 -3.53 4.51
N ALA A 94 8.00 -3.44 3.59
CA ALA A 94 8.38 -2.21 2.90
C ALA A 94 7.25 -1.68 2.02
N ALA A 95 6.66 -2.54 1.18
CA ALA A 95 5.55 -2.17 0.30
C ALA A 95 4.37 -1.63 1.11
N PHE A 96 3.97 -2.34 2.17
CA PHE A 96 2.90 -1.92 3.07
C PHE A 96 3.24 -0.62 3.80
N ALA A 97 4.42 -0.51 4.40
CA ALA A 97 4.78 0.70 5.13
C ALA A 97 4.79 1.94 4.23
N GLU A 98 5.37 1.84 3.04
CA GLU A 98 5.46 2.95 2.11
C GLU A 98 4.06 3.36 1.61
N TYR A 99 3.28 2.39 1.10
CA TYR A 99 2.00 2.72 0.47
C TYR A 99 0.97 3.18 1.50
N LEU A 100 0.95 2.62 2.71
CA LEU A 100 0.04 3.09 3.77
C LEU A 100 0.39 4.51 4.24
N ASN A 101 1.68 4.85 4.33
CA ASN A 101 2.10 6.21 4.65
C ASN A 101 1.74 7.21 3.54
N GLN A 102 1.86 6.81 2.27
CA GLN A 102 1.43 7.65 1.14
C GLN A 102 -0.09 7.77 1.05
N ILE A 103 -0.85 6.72 1.36
CA ILE A 103 -2.32 6.82 1.46
C ILE A 103 -2.72 7.81 2.57
N ALA A 104 -2.04 7.79 3.71
CA ALA A 104 -2.31 8.70 4.82
C ALA A 104 -1.86 10.15 4.54
N GLY A 105 -0.70 10.34 3.91
CA GLY A 105 -0.03 11.65 3.76
C GLY A 105 -0.22 12.32 2.40
N GLY A 106 -0.45 11.53 1.35
CA GLY A 106 -0.64 11.94 -0.03
C GLY A 106 0.12 11.06 -1.02
N ILE A 107 -0.53 10.72 -2.12
CA ILE A 107 0.02 9.87 -3.20
C ILE A 107 0.55 10.78 -4.31
N ALA A 108 1.81 10.59 -4.70
CA ALA A 108 2.38 11.29 -5.84
C ALA A 108 1.84 10.70 -7.15
N ILE A 109 1.04 11.48 -7.88
CA ILE A 109 0.59 11.16 -9.25
C ILE A 109 1.71 11.51 -10.24
N SER A 110 2.37 12.64 -9.98
CA SER A 110 3.55 13.12 -10.70
C SER A 110 4.49 13.84 -9.72
N GLN A 111 5.63 14.34 -10.19
CA GLN A 111 6.56 15.09 -9.34
C GLN A 111 5.95 16.40 -8.78
N GLY A 112 4.97 16.98 -9.47
CA GLY A 112 4.29 18.22 -9.07
C GLY A 112 2.89 18.02 -8.49
N GLU A 113 2.34 16.80 -8.59
CA GLU A 113 0.96 16.51 -8.23
C GLU A 113 0.90 15.43 -7.16
N VAL A 114 0.50 15.85 -5.96
CA VAL A 114 0.29 14.96 -4.81
C VAL A 114 -1.17 15.05 -4.42
N VAL A 115 -1.92 13.96 -4.62
CA VAL A 115 -3.29 13.85 -4.15
C VAL A 115 -3.30 13.53 -2.67
N ARG A 116 -3.98 14.33 -1.86
CA ARG A 116 -4.17 14.10 -0.43
C ARG A 116 -5.55 13.52 -0.17
N PRO A 117 -5.78 12.87 0.99
CA PRO A 117 -7.11 12.38 1.35
C PRO A 117 -8.23 13.43 1.23
N LEU A 118 -7.95 14.68 1.57
CA LEU A 118 -8.90 15.80 1.44
C LEU A 118 -9.30 16.09 0.00
N ASP A 119 -8.40 15.89 -0.98
CA ASP A 119 -8.70 16.09 -2.40
C ASP A 119 -9.66 15.01 -2.92
N LEU A 120 -9.67 13.84 -2.28
CA LEU A 120 -10.64 12.76 -2.48
C LEU A 120 -11.93 12.95 -1.67
N GLY A 121 -12.02 14.01 -0.86
CA GLY A 121 -13.15 14.33 0.00
C GLY A 121 -13.21 13.56 1.33
N LEU A 122 -12.09 12.97 1.76
CA LEU A 122 -11.98 12.25 3.03
C LEU A 122 -11.62 13.22 4.16
N LYS A 123 -12.05 12.86 5.36
CA LYS A 123 -11.72 13.52 6.62
C LYS A 123 -10.81 12.62 7.46
N SER A 124 -10.19 13.18 8.50
CA SER A 124 -9.29 12.42 9.38
C SER A 124 -9.93 11.16 9.98
N GLY A 125 -11.23 11.20 10.30
CA GLY A 125 -11.95 10.03 10.81
C GLY A 125 -12.06 8.87 9.79
N ASP A 126 -12.03 9.17 8.49
CA ASP A 126 -12.09 8.17 7.43
C ASP A 126 -10.75 7.41 7.27
N LEU A 127 -9.67 7.92 7.88
CA LEU A 127 -8.33 7.30 7.87
C LEU A 127 -8.02 6.52 9.15
N ALA A 128 -8.93 6.49 10.13
CA ALA A 128 -8.64 5.97 11.47
C ALA A 128 -8.17 4.50 11.50
N GLY A 129 -8.56 3.69 10.50
CA GLY A 129 -8.05 2.32 10.35
C GLY A 129 -6.53 2.24 10.16
N LEU A 130 -5.92 3.27 9.57
CA LEU A 130 -4.47 3.37 9.36
C LEU A 130 -3.71 3.67 10.66
N ASP A 131 -4.39 4.08 11.72
CA ASP A 131 -3.80 4.48 13.01
C ASP A 131 -4.07 3.45 14.12
N THR A 132 -4.60 2.26 13.77
CA THR A 132 -4.63 1.14 14.71
C THR A 132 -3.19 0.76 15.12
N PRO A 133 -2.95 0.25 16.34
CA PRO A 133 -1.59 -0.02 16.81
C PRO A 133 -0.77 -0.91 15.84
N ALA A 134 -1.37 -1.99 15.34
CA ALA A 134 -0.70 -2.91 14.43
C ALA A 134 -0.30 -2.26 13.10
N VAL A 135 -1.17 -1.42 12.53
CA VAL A 135 -0.94 -0.73 11.26
C VAL A 135 0.01 0.47 11.43
N ALA A 136 -0.08 1.18 12.56
CA ALA A 136 0.84 2.26 12.91
C ALA A 136 2.27 1.72 13.09
N ASP A 137 2.44 0.60 13.80
CA ASP A 137 3.74 -0.05 13.97
C ASP A 137 4.31 -0.52 12.62
N LEU A 138 3.48 -1.12 11.76
CA LEU A 138 3.88 -1.51 10.40
C LEU A 138 4.36 -0.30 9.58
N ARG A 139 3.59 0.79 9.56
CA ARG A 139 3.93 2.05 8.88
C ARG A 139 5.23 2.65 9.38
N GLN A 140 5.52 2.54 10.67
CA GLN A 140 6.73 3.10 11.26
C GLN A 140 7.96 2.22 11.02
N ALA A 141 7.82 0.91 11.17
CA ALA A 141 8.96 -0.01 11.20
C ALA A 141 9.30 -0.62 9.82
N GLY A 142 8.28 -0.89 8.99
CA GLY A 142 8.40 -1.72 7.79
C GLY A 142 9.32 -1.16 6.70
N TRP A 143 9.53 0.16 6.67
CA TRP A 143 10.52 0.81 5.82
C TRP A 143 11.35 1.85 6.58
N SER A 144 11.79 1.50 7.78
CA SER A 144 12.72 2.33 8.56
C SER A 144 14.14 2.33 7.96
N ALA A 145 15.01 3.25 8.42
CA ALA A 145 16.40 3.28 7.95
C ALA A 145 17.17 1.96 8.22
N PRO A 146 17.04 1.32 9.40
CA PRO A 146 17.62 -0.01 9.62
C PRO A 146 17.03 -1.08 8.70
N ALA A 147 15.72 -1.06 8.42
CA ALA A 147 15.10 -2.02 7.50
C ALA A 147 15.67 -1.89 6.08
N ARG A 148 15.84 -0.66 5.58
CA ARG A 148 16.49 -0.40 4.29
C ARG A 148 17.93 -0.87 4.22
N ALA A 149 18.70 -0.60 5.28
CA ALA A 149 20.09 -1.04 5.37
C ALA A 149 20.19 -2.58 5.28
N ARG A 150 19.32 -3.29 6.00
CA ARG A 150 19.32 -4.76 5.98
C ARG A 150 18.90 -5.34 4.62
N VAL A 151 17.94 -4.73 3.92
CA VAL A 151 17.60 -5.14 2.54
C VAL A 151 18.80 -4.95 1.61
N ALA A 152 19.53 -3.83 1.73
CA ALA A 152 20.73 -3.60 0.92
C ALA A 152 21.86 -4.60 1.23
N GLU A 153 22.03 -4.98 2.49
CA GLU A 153 22.97 -6.03 2.90
C GLU A 153 22.61 -7.38 2.25
N LEU A 154 21.36 -7.83 2.37
CA LEU A 154 20.89 -9.09 1.78
C LEU A 154 21.14 -9.12 0.25
N ILE A 155 20.83 -8.03 -0.44
CA ILE A 155 21.09 -7.89 -1.88
C ILE A 155 22.59 -7.98 -2.18
N SER A 156 23.44 -7.36 -1.35
CA SER A 156 24.90 -7.41 -1.52
C SER A 156 25.50 -8.80 -1.28
N GLU A 157 24.82 -9.63 -0.48
CA GLU A 157 25.17 -11.04 -0.21
C GLU A 157 24.69 -11.99 -1.32
N GLY A 158 23.99 -11.48 -2.33
CA GLY A 158 23.49 -12.24 -3.48
C GLY A 158 22.08 -12.80 -3.31
N ASP A 159 21.34 -12.38 -2.28
CA ASP A 159 19.93 -12.70 -2.12
C ASP A 159 19.06 -11.65 -2.84
N PHE A 160 18.32 -12.11 -3.87
CA PHE A 160 17.41 -11.28 -4.65
C PHE A 160 15.93 -11.63 -4.42
N GLY A 161 15.67 -12.59 -3.53
CA GLY A 161 14.35 -13.07 -3.18
C GLY A 161 13.73 -13.99 -4.23
N ALA A 162 12.63 -14.62 -3.85
CA ALA A 162 11.86 -15.53 -4.69
C ALA A 162 10.84 -14.78 -5.56
N SER A 163 10.84 -15.06 -6.86
CA SER A 163 9.86 -14.53 -7.82
C SER A 163 8.42 -14.92 -7.44
N GLY A 164 8.24 -16.14 -6.92
CA GLY A 164 6.93 -16.72 -6.64
C GLY A 164 6.09 -17.03 -7.88
N LEU A 165 6.72 -17.12 -9.06
CA LEU A 165 6.03 -17.40 -10.33
C LEU A 165 5.80 -18.90 -10.58
N GLY A 166 6.62 -19.77 -9.96
CA GLY A 166 6.47 -21.22 -10.07
C GLY A 166 6.67 -21.76 -11.49
N ASP A 167 7.30 -20.98 -12.36
CA ASP A 167 7.59 -21.31 -13.76
C ASP A 167 9.12 -21.29 -13.94
N GLU A 168 9.70 -22.48 -14.16
CA GLU A 168 11.14 -22.65 -14.38
C GLU A 168 11.68 -21.88 -15.59
N THR A 169 10.82 -21.39 -16.49
CA THR A 169 11.21 -20.56 -17.64
C THR A 169 11.21 -19.06 -17.35
N LEU A 170 10.71 -18.66 -16.17
CA LEU A 170 10.62 -17.27 -15.70
C LEU A 170 11.47 -17.01 -14.44
N ASP A 171 12.15 -18.02 -13.90
CA ASP A 171 13.09 -17.96 -12.77
C ASP A 171 14.55 -17.78 -13.24
#